data_AF-A0A0Q9QMF9-F1
#
_entry.id   AF-A0A0Q9QMF9-F1
#
_cell.length_a   1.000
_cell.length_b   1.000
_cell.length_c   1.000
_cell.angle_alpha   90.00
_cell.angle_beta   90.00
_cell.angle_gamma   90.00
#
_symmetry.space_group_name_H-M   'P 1'
#
loop_
_entity.id
_entity.type
_entity.pdbx_description
1 polymer ?
#
loop_
_entity_poly.entity_id
_entity_poly.type
_entity_poly.pdbx_seq_one_letter_code
_entity_poly.pdbx_strand_id
1 'polypeptide(L)' 'MYTLLDYKYIGKSKVAPGVVQQQFRFWVKKNGAEFPLIVSIRYDPVTEKVFTILMEQENRGTLRIL' A
#
# COMPACT_ATOMS: atom_id res chain seq x y z
N MET A 1 12.62 -0.05 -13.39
CA MET A 1 11.77 -1.23 -13.07
C MET A 1 11.78 -1.44 -11.57
N TYR A 2 10.65 -1.77 -10.96
CA TYR A 2 10.61 -2.22 -9.56
C TYR A 2 10.73 -3.73 -9.53
N THR A 3 11.55 -4.27 -8.63
CA THR A 3 11.57 -5.69 -8.29
C THR A 3 10.98 -5.84 -6.90
N LEU A 4 9.92 -6.63 -6.78
CA LEU A 4 9.35 -6.99 -5.47
C LEU A 4 10.23 -8.07 -4.85
N LEU A 5 10.75 -7.82 -3.66
CA LEU A 5 11.57 -8.77 -2.90
C LEU A 5 10.73 -9.56 -1.91
N ASP A 6 9.85 -8.86 -1.19
CA ASP A 6 8.94 -9.44 -0.21
C ASP A 6 7.74 -8.52 0.02
N TYR A 7 6.69 -9.03 0.65
CA TYR A 7 5.53 -8.26 1.05
C TYR A 7 4.95 -8.69 2.38
N LYS A 8 4.40 -7.72 3.11
CA LYS A 8 3.63 -7.94 4.32
C LYS A 8 2.25 -7.32 4.17
N TYR A 9 1.23 -8.11 4.43
CA TYR A 9 -0.13 -7.61 4.60
C TYR A 9 -0.22 -6.79 5.88
N ILE A 10 -0.63 -5.52 5.78
CA ILE A 10 -0.78 -4.62 6.92
C ILE A 10 -2.18 -4.76 7.50
N GLY A 11 -3.19 -4.76 6.63
CA GLY A 11 -4.58 -4.83 7.08
C GLY A 11 -5.58 -4.35 6.03
N LYS A 12 -6.84 -4.38 6.43
CA LYS A 12 -7.99 -3.94 5.66
C LYS A 12 -8.94 -3.16 6.56
N SER A 13 -9.44 -2.04 6.06
CA SER A 13 -10.40 -1.18 6.76
C SER A 13 -11.49 -0.70 5.81
N LYS A 14 -12.69 -0.44 6.34
CA LYS A 14 -13.77 0.18 5.58
C LYS A 14 -13.58 1.69 5.65
N VAL A 15 -13.49 2.36 4.50
CA VAL A 15 -13.26 3.82 4.43
C VAL A 15 -14.53 4.58 4.03
N ALA A 16 -15.46 3.92 3.34
CA ALA A 16 -16.78 4.44 2.98
C ALA A 16 -17.76 3.28 2.72
N PRO A 17 -19.08 3.56 2.61
CA PRO A 17 -20.03 2.57 2.08
C PRO A 17 -19.58 2.07 0.70
N GLY A 18 -19.49 0.76 0.51
CA GLY A 18 -19.01 0.16 -0.74
C GLY A 18 -17.52 0.36 -1.03
N VAL A 19 -16.71 0.90 -0.10
CA VAL A 19 -15.28 1.12 -0.32
C VAL A 19 -14.46 0.58 0.85
N VAL A 20 -13.60 -0.38 0.55
CA VAL A 20 -12.58 -0.90 1.47
C VAL A 20 -11.21 -0.41 1.04
N GLN A 21 -10.36 -0.10 2.02
CA GLN A 21 -8.95 0.14 1.82
C GLN A 21 -8.17 -1.05 2.36
N GLN A 22 -7.26 -1.57 1.54
CA GLN A 22 -6.37 -2.66 1.89
C GLN A 22 -4.93 -2.20 1.73
N GLN A 23 -4.11 -2.48 2.73
CA GLN A 23 -2.76 -1.96 2.81
C GLN A 23 -1.72 -3.07 2.89
N PHE A 24 -0.60 -2.85 2.21
CA PHE A 24 0.54 -3.73 2.18
C PHE A 24 1.82 -2.92 2.35
N ARG A 25 2.83 -3.55 2.94
CA ARG A 25 4.21 -3.08 2.95
C ARG A 25 5.01 -3.96 2.01
N PHE A 26 5.54 -3.39 0.95
CA PHE A 26 6.39 -4.09 -0.01
C PHE A 26 7.84 -3.71 0.25
N TRP A 27 8.72 -4.70 0.27
CA TRP A 27 10.15 -4.46 0.15
C TRP A 27 10.49 -4.53 -1.33
N VAL A 28 10.87 -3.39 -1.90
CA VAL A 28 11.14 -3.28 -3.33
C VAL A 28 12.56 -2.85 -3.58
N LYS A 29 13.10 -3.27 -4.73
CA LYS A 29 14.36 -2.79 -5.29
C LYS A 29 14.08 -1.98 -6.55
N LYS A 30 14.63 -0.78 -6.63
CA LYS A 30 14.59 0.06 -7.83
C LYS A 30 15.92 0.77 -8.01
N ASN A 31 16.49 0.69 -9.22
CA ASN A 31 17.77 1.30 -9.55
C ASN A 31 18.89 0.92 -8.58
N GLY A 32 18.91 -0.35 -8.15
CA GLY A 32 19.90 -0.87 -7.20
C GLY A 32 19.62 -0.59 -5.72
N ALA A 33 18.73 0.36 -5.41
CA ALA A 33 18.37 0.70 -4.03
C ALA A 33 17.15 -0.08 -3.55
N GLU A 34 17.22 -0.56 -2.30
CA GLU A 34 16.15 -1.31 -1.64
C GLU A 34 15.45 -0.41 -0.62
N PHE A 35 14.13 -0.35 -0.67
CA PHE A 35 13.34 0.46 0.25
C PHE A 35 11.93 -0.11 0.48
N PRO A 36 11.34 0.15 1.66
CA PRO A 36 9.94 -0.15 1.93
C PRO A 36 9.01 0.80 1.16
N LEU A 37 7.95 0.24 0.58
CA LEU A 37 6.88 0.93 -0.14
C LEU A 37 5.53 0.53 0.49
N ILE A 38 4.76 1.50 0.95
CA ILE A 38 3.38 1.30 1.40
C ILE A 38 2.46 1.37 0.19
N VAL A 39 1.69 0.31 -0.03
CA VAL A 39 0.70 0.22 -1.10
C VAL A 39 -0.68 0.18 -0.49
N SER A 40 -1.50 1.17 -0.81
CA SER A 40 -2.88 1.30 -0.35
C SER A 40 -3.84 1.16 -1.53
N ILE A 41 -4.67 0.13 -1.52
CA ILE A 41 -5.63 -0.18 -2.57
C ILE A 41 -7.03 0.13 -2.05
N ARG A 42 -7.76 0.99 -2.74
CA ARG A 42 -9.18 1.22 -2.50
C ARG A 42 -10.00 0.52 -3.56
N TYR A 43 -10.94 -0.30 -3.15
CA TYR A 43 -11.78 -1.08 -4.05
C TYR A 43 -13.17 -1.35 -3.45
N ASP A 44 -14.11 -1.72 -4.30
CA ASP A 44 -15.41 -2.23 -3.87
C ASP A 44 -15.28 -3.71 -3.48
N PRO A 45 -15.60 -4.11 -2.25
CA PRO A 45 -15.38 -5.49 -1.79
C PRO A 45 -16.35 -6.51 -2.40
N VAL A 46 -17.43 -6.07 -3.07
CA VAL A 46 -18.45 -6.94 -3.68
C VAL A 46 -18.17 -7.10 -5.18
N THR A 47 -17.87 -6.00 -5.88
CA THR A 47 -17.62 -6.02 -7.33
C THR A 47 -16.14 -6.15 -7.69
N GLU A 48 -15.25 -6.09 -6.69
CA GLU A 48 -13.79 -6.09 -6.84
C GLU A 48 -13.24 -4.94 -7.69
N LYS A 49 -14.08 -3.95 -8.01
CA LYS A 49 -13.68 -2.79 -8.80
C LYS A 49 -12.67 -1.95 -8.02
N VAL A 50 -11.46 -1.86 -8.55
CA VAL A 50 -10.40 -1.00 -8.00
C VAL A 50 -10.71 0.46 -8.34
N PHE A 51 -10.73 1.31 -7.31
CA PHE A 51 -10.90 2.76 -7.46
C PHE A 51 -9.56 3.48 -7.49
N THR A 52 -8.62 3.10 -6.63
CA THR A 52 -7.34 3.80 -6.49
C THR A 52 -6.26 2.87 -5.96
N ILE A 53 -5.04 3.02 -6.45
CA ILE A 53 -3.83 2.43 -5.88
C ILE A 53 -2.87 3.58 -5.58
N LEU A 54 -2.53 3.76 -4.30
CA LEU A 54 -1.55 4.72 -3.85
C LEU A 54 -0.28 3.98 -3.42
N MET A 55 0.88 4.49 -3.86
CA MET A 55 2.19 3.94 -3.54
C MET A 55 3.06 5.02 -2.94
N GLU A 56 3.47 4.84 -1.68
CA GLU A 56 4.27 5.82 -0.95
C GLU A 56 5.53 5.14 -0.42
N GLN A 57 6.70 5.68 -0.75
CA GLN A 57 7.94 5.21 -0.14
C GLN A 57 7.89 5.56 1.34
N GLU A 58 8.09 4.56 2.21
CA GLU A 58 8.06 4.76 3.64
C GLU A 58 9.31 5.56 4.05
N ASN A 59 9.17 6.88 4.14
CA ASN A 59 10.18 7.76 4.70
C ASN A 59 10.13 7.65 6.22
N ARG A 60 11.23 7.21 6.84
CA ARG A 60 11.40 7.13 8.30
C ARG A 60 11.29 8.48 9.04
N GLY A 61 10.99 9.59 8.35
CA GLY A 61 10.95 10.95 8.89
C GLY A 61 9.57 11.49 9.28
N THR A 62 8.47 10.73 9.15
CA THR A 62 7.14 11.28 9.49
C THR A 62 6.20 10.22 10.04
N LEU A 63 6.57 9.64 11.20
CA LEU A 63 5.55 9.15 12.14
C LEU A 63 4.86 10.37 12.75
N ARG A 64 3.95 11.01 12.01
CA ARG A 64 2.92 11.84 12.63
C ARG A 64 1.89 10.89 13.22
N ILE A 65 2.16 10.47 14.45
CA ILE A 65 1.12 10.06 15.38
C ILE A 65 0.27 11.32 15.59
N LEU A 66 -0.94 11.31 15.03
CA LEU A 66 -2.02 12.27 15.29
C LEU A 66 -3.11 11.52 16.05
#